data_AF-H2J4F6-F1
#
_entry.id   AF-H2J4F6-F1
#
_cell.length_a   1.000
_cell.length_b   1.000
_cell.length_c   1.000
_cell.angle_alpha   90.00
_cell.angle_beta   90.00
_cell.angle_gamma   90.00
#
_symmetry.space_group_name_H-M   'P 1'
#
loop_
_entity.id
_entity.type
_entity.pdbx_description
1 polymer ?
#
loop_
_entity_poly.entity_id
_entity_poly.type
_entity_poly.pdbx_seq_one_letter_code
_entity_poly.pdbx_strand_id
1 'polypeptide(L)'
;MTIDEILSLKKSDIKKMTFKDILSMLEMISYTFQHNNDLDVEYALEIYKKSLDLLIIAREKLILAKEEKEKIDKAFEEIKKNFD
;
A
#
# COMPACT_ATOMS: atom_id res chain seq x y z
N MET A 1 -3.56 -8.15 13.19
CA MET A 1 -4.06 -6.77 13.26
C MET A 1 -5.57 -6.81 13.14
N THR A 2 -6.32 -5.97 13.84
CA THR A 2 -7.78 -5.81 13.72
C THR A 2 -8.13 -4.59 12.86
N ILE A 3 -9.40 -4.42 12.48
CA ILE A 3 -9.84 -3.21 11.77
C ILE A 3 -9.62 -1.96 12.62
N ASP A 4 -9.94 -2.00 13.92
CA ASP A 4 -9.75 -0.86 14.81
C ASP A 4 -8.27 -0.48 14.95
N GLU A 5 -7.38 -1.48 15.00
CA GLU A 5 -5.93 -1.24 14.97
C GLU A 5 -5.52 -0.54 13.67
N ILE A 6 -6.05 -0.96 12.51
CA ILE A 6 -5.80 -0.31 11.21
C ILE A 6 -6.33 1.13 11.20
N LEU A 7 -7.53 1.37 11.74
CA LEU A 7 -8.16 2.70 11.82
C LEU A 7 -7.32 3.67 12.66
N SER A 8 -6.71 3.16 13.74
CA SER A 8 -5.88 3.94 14.66
C SER A 8 -4.53 4.39 14.07
N LEU A 9 -4.05 3.76 12.99
CA LEU A 9 -2.73 4.06 12.41
C LEU A 9 -2.68 5.47 11.82
N LYS A 10 -1.62 6.21 12.17
CA LYS A 10 -1.32 7.51 11.56
C LYS A 10 -0.69 7.29 10.19
N LYS A 11 -0.94 8.20 9.25
CA LYS A 11 -0.31 8.21 7.91
C LYS A 11 1.21 8.10 7.97
N SER A 12 1.85 8.77 8.93
CA SER A 12 3.30 8.73 9.14
C SER A 12 3.83 7.33 9.46
N ASP A 13 3.04 6.53 10.15
CA ASP A 13 3.44 5.18 10.57
C ASP A 13 3.22 4.20 9.42
N ILE A 14 2.11 4.34 8.70
CA ILE A 14 1.82 3.58 7.48
C ILE A 14 2.93 3.79 6.43
N LYS A 15 3.44 5.02 6.27
CA LYS A 15 4.53 5.30 5.32
C LYS A 15 5.82 4.50 5.61
N LYS A 16 6.05 4.10 6.86
CA LYS A 16 7.22 3.30 7.26
C LYS A 16 7.03 1.80 7.02
N MET A 17 5.80 1.34 6.81
CA MET A 17 5.48 -0.07 6.60
C MET A 17 5.94 -0.55 5.22
N THR A 18 6.09 -1.87 5.07
CA THR A 18 6.38 -2.47 3.77
C THR A 18 5.13 -2.46 2.88
N PHE A 19 5.32 -2.61 1.56
CA PHE A 19 4.18 -2.77 0.65
C PHE A 19 3.33 -3.99 1.01
N LYS A 20 3.97 -5.08 1.44
CA LYS A 20 3.29 -6.32 1.87
C LYS A 20 2.38 -6.07 3.07
N ASP A 21 2.84 -5.34 4.08
CA ASP A 21 2.03 -5.02 5.25
C ASP A 21 0.78 -4.21 4.86
N ILE A 22 0.97 -3.21 3.98
CA ILE A 22 -0.12 -2.37 3.48
C ILE A 22 -1.13 -3.21 2.69
N LEU A 23 -0.65 -4.13 1.85
CA LEU A 23 -1.51 -5.04 1.09
C LEU A 23 -2.33 -5.95 2.01
N SER A 24 -1.71 -6.54 3.04
CA SER A 24 -2.43 -7.41 3.99
C SER A 24 -3.51 -6.64 4.77
N MET A 25 -3.30 -5.37 5.09
CA MET A 25 -4.35 -4.52 5.69
C MET A 25 -5.51 -4.27 4.72
N LEU A 26 -5.22 -4.02 3.44
CA LEU A 26 -6.24 -3.84 2.40
C LEU A 26 -7.05 -5.13 2.16
N GLU A 27 -6.39 -6.29 2.17
CA GLU A 27 -7.04 -7.59 2.07
C GLU A 27 -7.99 -7.83 3.25
N MET A 28 -7.57 -7.48 4.46
CA MET A 28 -8.41 -7.58 5.66
C MET A 28 -9.63 -6.66 5.61
N ILE A 29 -9.45 -5.43 5.12
CA ILE A 29 -10.56 -4.48 4.90
C ILE A 29 -11.54 -5.04 3.86
N SER A 30 -11.03 -5.54 2.74
CA SER A 30 -11.85 -6.16 1.69
C SER A 30 -12.66 -7.34 2.23
N TYR A 31 -11.99 -8.23 2.99
CA TYR A 31 -12.64 -9.37 3.64
C TYR A 31 -13.76 -8.92 4.58
N THR A 32 -13.53 -7.86 5.36
CA THR A 32 -14.53 -7.30 6.28
C THR A 32 -15.79 -6.83 5.52
N PHE A 33 -15.63 -6.08 4.43
CA PHE A 33 -16.77 -5.64 3.62
C PHE A 33 -17.52 -6.79 2.94
N GLN A 34 -16.82 -7.87 2.56
CA GLN A 34 -17.43 -9.01 1.88
C GLN A 34 -18.21 -9.94 2.82
N HIS A 35 -17.85 -10.00 4.09
CA HIS A 35 -18.37 -10.99 5.03
C HIS A 35 -19.19 -10.40 6.18
N ASN A 36 -19.30 -9.07 6.27
CA ASN A 36 -19.98 -8.41 7.37
C ASN A 36 -21.07 -7.48 6.82
N ASN A 37 -22.27 -8.05 6.62
CA ASN A 37 -23.40 -7.40 5.95
C ASN A 37 -24.12 -6.34 6.81
N ASP A 38 -23.88 -6.34 8.12
CA ASP A 38 -24.55 -5.45 9.08
C ASP A 38 -23.61 -4.35 9.60
N LEU A 39 -22.62 -3.96 8.79
CA LEU A 39 -21.67 -2.94 9.17
C LEU A 39 -22.35 -1.58 9.24
N ASP A 40 -22.25 -0.91 10.38
CA ASP A 40 -22.76 0.44 10.55
C ASP A 40 -22.18 1.39 9.48
N VAL A 41 -23.02 2.27 8.94
CA VAL A 41 -22.68 3.12 7.78
C VAL A 41 -21.57 4.10 8.13
N GLU A 42 -21.55 4.66 9.34
CA GLU A 42 -20.50 5.58 9.76
C GLU A 42 -19.17 4.84 9.89
N TYR A 43 -19.20 3.65 10.51
CA TYR A 43 -18.01 2.81 10.63
C TYR A 43 -17.48 2.35 9.26
N ALA A 44 -18.37 1.96 8.34
CA ALA A 44 -18.01 1.61 6.97
C ALA A 44 -17.32 2.78 6.25
N LEU A 45 -17.80 4.01 6.46
CA LEU A 45 -17.20 5.20 5.87
C LEU A 45 -15.80 5.48 6.43
N GLU A 46 -15.56 5.23 7.72
CA GLU A 46 -14.23 5.35 8.33
C GLU A 46 -13.24 4.35 7.75
N ILE A 47 -13.64 3.08 7.62
CA ILE A 47 -12.83 2.03 6.99
C ILE A 47 -12.51 2.41 5.55
N TYR A 48 -13.48 2.92 4.80
CA TYR A 48 -13.27 3.35 3.42
C TYR A 48 -12.27 4.51 3.30
N LYS A 49 -12.37 5.53 4.17
CA LYS A 49 -11.38 6.62 4.20
C LYS A 49 -9.98 6.12 4.51
N LYS A 50 -9.85 5.17 5.46
CA LYS A 50 -8.55 4.58 5.79
C LYS A 50 -8.01 3.73 4.63
N SER A 51 -8.85 2.98 3.92
CA SER A 51 -8.42 2.18 2.77
C SER A 51 -7.89 3.04 1.63
N LEU A 52 -8.48 4.22 1.40
CA LEU A 52 -7.94 5.20 0.45
C LEU A 52 -6.55 5.70 0.85
N ASP A 53 -6.33 5.99 2.13
CA ASP A 53 -5.02 6.39 2.63
C ASP A 53 -3.96 5.30 2.41
N LEU A 54 -4.32 4.04 2.69
CA LEU A 54 -3.47 2.88 2.42
C LEU A 54 -3.14 2.74 0.93
N LEU A 55 -4.14 2.88 0.05
CA LEU A 55 -3.97 2.79 -1.41
C LEU A 55 -3.06 3.88 -1.97
N ILE A 56 -3.20 5.12 -1.48
CA ILE A 56 -2.35 6.23 -1.91
C ILE A 56 -0.90 5.95 -1.54
N ILE A 57 -0.64 5.49 -0.31
CA ILE A 57 0.72 5.19 0.16
C ILE A 57 1.30 3.97 -0.58
N ALA A 58 0.47 2.94 -0.84
CA ALA A 58 0.88 1.79 -1.65
C ALA A 58 1.31 2.23 -3.06
N ARG A 59 0.52 3.12 -3.69
CA ARG A 59 0.84 3.70 -5.00
C ARG A 59 2.14 4.50 -4.97
N GLU A 60 2.36 5.35 -3.96
CA GLU A 60 3.61 6.10 -3.79
C GLU A 60 4.82 5.14 -3.78
N LYS A 61 4.75 4.04 -3.02
CA LYS A 61 5.82 3.04 -2.95
C LYS A 61 6.07 2.35 -4.28
N LEU A 62 5.01 2.03 -5.04
CA LEU A 62 5.14 1.41 -6.36
C LEU A 62 5.80 2.34 -7.39
N ILE A 63 5.48 3.64 -7.34
CA ILE A 63 6.12 4.64 -8.20
C ILE A 63 7.62 4.69 -7.91
N LEU A 64 8.01 4.77 -6.63
CA LEU A 64 9.42 4.79 -6.24
C LEU A 64 10.16 3.52 -6.70
N ALA A 65 9.57 2.34 -6.48
CA ALA A 65 10.16 1.07 -6.91
C ALA A 65 10.34 1.00 -8.45
N LYS A 66 9.37 1.55 -9.21
CA LYS A 66 9.46 1.64 -10.67
C LYS A 66 10.61 2.56 -11.10
N GLU A 67 10.74 3.74 -10.48
CA GLU A 67 11.81 4.68 -10.78
C GLU A 67 13.21 4.11 -10.45
N GLU A 68 13.33 3.38 -9.34
CA GLU A 68 14.57 2.70 -8.97
C GLU A 68 14.94 1.62 -9.99
N LYS A 69 13.97 0.80 -10.41
CA LYS A 69 14.17 -0.20 -11.45
C LYS A 69 14.66 0.46 -12.76
N GLU A 70 14.01 1.53 -13.21
CA GLU A 70 14.39 2.23 -14.44
C GLU A 70 15.83 2.78 -14.38
N LYS A 71 16.30 3.21 -13.21
CA LYS A 71 17.70 3.63 -13.00
C LYS A 71 18.67 2.45 -13.10
N ILE A 72 18.33 1.32 -12.50
CA ILE A 72 19.14 0.09 -12.55
C ILE A 72 19.23 -0.41 -14.00
N ASP A 73 18.11 -0.47 -14.71
CA ASP A 73 18.06 -0.92 -16.10
C ASP A 73 18.93 -0.03 -17.01
N LYS A 74 18.89 1.31 -16.83
CA LYS A 74 19.78 2.23 -17.56
C LYS A 74 21.25 2.00 -17.26
N ALA A 75 21.61 1.88 -15.98
CA ALA A 75 22.99 1.64 -15.58
C ALA A 75 23.52 0.30 -16.12
N PHE A 76 22.67 -0.73 -16.13
CA PHE A 76 23.01 -2.03 -16.70
C PHE A 76 23.29 -1.95 -18.21
N GLU A 77 22.44 -1.25 -18.97
CA GLU A 77 22.63 -1.07 -20.41
C GLU A 77 23.89 -0.25 -20.75
N GLU A 78 24.22 0.77 -19.94
CA GLU A 78 25.47 1.53 -20.08
C GLU A 78 26.71 0.67 -19.83
N ILE A 79 26.69 -0.14 -18.77
CA ILE A 79 27.77 -1.07 -18.46
C ILE A 79 27.94 -2.06 -19.62
N LYS A 80 26.85 -2.70 -20.06
CA LYS A 80 26.89 -3.69 -21.14
C LYS A 80 27.54 -3.14 -22.42
N LYS A 81 27.18 -1.93 -22.84
CA LYS A 81 27.78 -1.26 -24.02
C LYS A 81 29.27 -1.01 -23.92
N ASN A 82 29.84 -0.92 -22.72
CA ASN A 82 31.28 -0.72 -22.53
C ASN A 82 32.07 -2.05 -22.57
N PHE A 83 31.39 -3.19 -22.54
CA PHE A 83 31.98 -4.53 -22.60
C PHE A 83 31.73 -5.26 -23.94
N ASP A 84 30.91 -4.67 -24.83
CA ASP A 84 30.71 -5.08 -26.23
C ASP A 84 31.59 -4.21 -27.16
#